data_AF-S4PEX2-F1
#
_entry.id   AF-S4PEX2-F1
#
_cell.length_a   1.000
_cell.length_b   1.000
_cell.length_c   1.000
_cell.angle_alpha   90.00
_cell.angle_beta   90.00
_cell.angle_gamma   90.00
#
_symmetry.space_group_name_H-M   'P 1'
#
loop_
_entity.id
_entity.type
_entity.pdbx_description
1 polymer ?
#
loop_
_entity_poly.entity_id
_entity_poly.type
_entity_poly.pdbx_seq_one_letter_code
_entity_poly.pdbx_strand_id
1 'polypeptide(L)' 'VEEEEDLNKTCKLDSNYSPQTTEALSKLSEKDLSFELIEALLLYITKLGAEGAVLVFLPGWNLIFALMKHLMQN' A
#
# COMPACT_ATOMS: atom_id res chain seq x y z
N VAL A 1 -22.02 19.19 -0.48
CA VAL A 1 -21.38 18.17 -1.33
C VAL A 1 -19.98 18.08 -0.78
N GLU A 2 -19.70 17.10 0.07
CA GLU A 2 -18.33 16.88 0.54
C GLU A 2 -17.53 16.46 -0.68
N GLU A 3 -16.66 17.35 -1.15
CA GLU A 3 -15.66 16.99 -2.15
C GLU A 3 -14.80 15.89 -1.50
N GLU A 4 -14.83 14.68 -2.06
CA GLU A 4 -13.86 13.66 -1.68
C GLU A 4 -12.46 14.16 -2.05
N GLU A 5 -11.76 14.79 -1.10
CA GLU A 5 -10.35 15.16 -1.21
C GLU A 5 -9.45 13.91 -1.11
N ASP A 6 -9.70 12.90 -1.96
CA ASP A 6 -8.76 11.81 -2.16
C ASP A 6 -7.61 12.35 -3.01
N LEU A 7 -6.49 12.68 -2.35
CA LEU A 7 -5.34 13.29 -3.01
C LEU A 7 -4.69 12.29 -3.97
N ASN A 8 -4.79 10.98 -3.75
CA ASN A 8 -4.32 9.98 -4.72
C ASN A 8 -4.99 10.12 -6.10
N LYS A 9 -6.29 10.47 -6.14
CA LYS A 9 -7.03 10.68 -7.40
C LYS A 9 -6.63 11.96 -8.14
N THR A 10 -6.17 12.97 -7.40
CA THR A 10 -5.86 14.31 -7.94
C THR A 10 -4.37 14.61 -7.99
N CYS A 11 -3.53 13.70 -7.50
CA CYS A 11 -2.09 13.85 -7.39
C CYS A 11 -1.46 14.01 -8.78
N LYS A 12 -0.70 15.10 -8.95
CA LYS A 12 0.15 15.30 -10.12
C LYS A 12 1.56 14.84 -9.78
N LEU A 13 1.86 13.61 -10.18
CA LEU A 13 3.20 13.06 -10.06
C LEU A 13 4.17 13.74 -11.03
N ASP A 14 5.43 13.81 -10.64
CA ASP A 14 6.51 14.29 -11.51
C ASP A 14 6.73 13.33 -12.69
N SER A 15 7.31 13.86 -13.76
CA SER A 15 7.72 13.16 -14.99
C SER A 15 8.64 11.94 -14.78
N ASN A 16 9.19 11.80 -13.57
CA ASN A 16 10.00 10.65 -13.15
C ASN A 16 9.18 9.38 -12.88
N TYR A 17 7.86 9.49 -12.73
CA TYR A 17 6.97 8.35 -12.55
C TYR A 17 6.39 7.85 -13.88
N SER A 18 6.27 6.53 -14.01
CA SER A 18 5.65 5.94 -15.19
C SER A 18 4.14 6.25 -15.24
N PRO A 19 3.54 6.35 -16.45
CA PRO A 19 2.09 6.51 -16.58
C PRO A 19 1.30 5.42 -15.85
N GLN A 20 1.83 4.19 -15.81
CA GLN A 20 1.22 3.05 -15.11
C GLN A 20 1.21 3.27 -13.59
N THR A 21 2.27 3.87 -13.04
CA THR A 21 2.32 4.22 -11.61
C THR A 21 1.29 5.28 -11.27
N THR A 22 1.14 6.31 -12.11
CA THR A 22 0.13 7.36 -11.95
C THR A 22 -1.29 6.78 -11.99
N GLU A 23 -1.55 5.90 -12.95
CA GLU A 23 -2.85 5.24 -13.06
C GLU A 23 -3.14 4.35 -11.84
N ALA A 24 -2.16 3.54 -11.41
CA ALA A 24 -2.32 2.69 -10.24
C ALA A 24 -2.60 3.50 -8.96
N LEU A 25 -1.88 4.62 -8.76
CA LEU A 25 -2.11 5.52 -7.63
C LEU A 25 -3.53 6.08 -7.63
N SER A 26 -4.03 6.53 -8.79
CA SER A 26 -5.38 7.11 -8.91
C SER A 26 -6.52 6.15 -8.57
N LYS A 27 -6.25 4.83 -8.56
CA LYS A 27 -7.23 3.78 -8.19
C LYS A 27 -7.21 3.43 -6.70
N LEU A 28 -6.22 3.92 -5.94
CA LEU A 28 -6.09 3.63 -4.51
C LEU A 28 -6.88 4.65 -3.69
N SER A 29 -7.80 4.14 -2.86
CA SER A 29 -8.52 4.93 -1.84
C SER A 29 -7.57 5.30 -0.70
N GLU A 30 -7.54 6.58 -0.30
CA GLU A 30 -6.81 7.00 0.90
C GLU A 30 -7.44 6.54 2.22
N LYS A 31 -8.74 6.25 2.20
CA LYS A 31 -9.47 5.83 3.40
C LYS A 31 -9.16 4.37 3.77
N ASP A 32 -8.74 3.57 2.80
CA ASP A 32 -8.59 2.12 2.93
C ASP A 32 -7.13 1.70 2.78
N LEU A 33 -6.68 0.83 3.69
CA LEU A 33 -5.34 0.24 3.61
C LEU A 33 -5.36 -1.00 2.72
N SER A 34 -4.62 -0.98 1.61
CA SER A 34 -4.50 -2.14 0.70
C SER A 34 -3.55 -3.20 1.27
N PHE A 35 -4.09 -4.35 1.70
CA PHE A 35 -3.27 -5.48 2.17
C PHE A 35 -2.49 -6.15 1.04
N GLU A 36 -3.05 -6.19 -0.17
CA GLU A 36 -2.37 -6.72 -1.36
C GLU A 36 -1.11 -5.92 -1.68
N LEU A 37 -1.16 -4.58 -1.51
CA LEU A 37 0.01 -3.73 -1.72
C LEU A 37 1.10 -3.99 -0.67
N ILE A 38 0.72 -4.17 0.60
CA ILE A 38 1.68 -4.52 1.68
C ILE A 38 2.33 -5.87 1.38
N GLU A 39 1.55 -6.87 1.00
CA GLU A 39 2.06 -8.19 0.63
C GLU A 39 3.04 -8.11 -0.56
N ALA A 40 2.66 -7.39 -1.63
CA ALA A 40 3.52 -7.19 -2.79
C ALA A 40 4.84 -6.52 -2.41
N LEU A 41 4.81 -5.56 -1.47
CA LEU A 41 6.00 -4.90 -0.95
C LEU A 41 6.88 -5.85 -0.12
N LEU A 42 6.30 -6.69 0.74
CA LEU A 42 7.03 -7.70 1.52
C LEU A 42 7.70 -8.75 0.62
N LEU A 43 7.01 -9.19 -0.43
CA LEU A 43 7.57 -10.09 -1.44
C LEU A 43 8.70 -9.41 -2.23
N TYR A 44 8.58 -8.12 -2.52
CA TYR A 44 9.64 -7.35 -3.17
C TYR A 44 10.87 -7.23 -2.25
N ILE A 45 10.69 -6.90 -0.97
CA ILE A 45 11.80 -6.82 0.01
C ILE A 45 12.52 -8.17 0.11
N THR A 46 11.78 -9.28 0.18
CA THR A 46 12.36 -10.63 0.20
C THR A 46 13.23 -10.90 -1.04
N LYS A 47 12.80 -10.43 -2.22
CA LYS A 47 13.55 -10.60 -3.48
C LYS A 47 14.86 -9.79 -3.53
N LEU A 48 15.04 -8.78 -2.68
CA LEU A 48 16.31 -8.03 -2.59
C LEU A 48 17.43 -8.86 -1.96
N GLY A 49 17.12 -10.00 -1.32
CA GLY A 49 18.10 -10.99 -0.84
C GLY A 49 18.87 -10.58 0.41
N ALA A 50 18.45 -9.50 1.08
CA ALA A 50 19.03 -9.07 2.35
C ALA A 50 18.30 -9.72 3.53
N GLU A 51 19.06 -10.20 4.52
CA GLU A 51 18.48 -10.66 5.78
C GLU A 51 18.04 -9.47 6.65
N GLY A 52 16.86 -9.57 7.24
CA GLY A 52 16.34 -8.54 8.13
C GLY A 52 14.87 -8.75 8.49
N ALA A 53 14.49 -8.25 9.66
CA ALA A 53 13.08 -8.17 10.05
C ALA A 53 12.41 -6.95 9.40
N VAL A 54 11.13 -7.07 9.05
CA VAL A 54 10.30 -5.96 8.56
C VAL A 54 9.36 -5.51 9.68
N LEU A 55 9.36 -4.22 9.98
CA LEU A 55 8.44 -3.58 10.93
C LEU A 55 7.37 -2.80 10.16
N VAL A 56 6.10 -3.14 10.35
CA VAL A 56 4.96 -2.46 9.72
C VAL A 56 4.22 -1.62 10.77
N PHE A 57 4.02 -0.33 10.50
CA PHE A 57 3.26 0.57 11.36
C PHE A 57 1.79 0.60 10.94
N LEU A 58 0.88 0.30 11.87
CA LEU A 58 -0.56 0.28 11.65
C LEU A 58 -1.29 1.05 12.76
N PRO A 59 -2.39 1.76 12.47
CA PRO A 59 -3.04 2.65 13.42
C PRO A 59 -3.88 1.95 14.51
N GLY A 60 -4.04 0.63 14.47
CA GLY A 60 -4.81 -0.08 15.50
C GLY A 60 -4.82 -1.60 15.42
N TRP A 61 -5.30 -2.22 16.51
CA TRP A 61 -5.31 -3.68 16.71
C TRP A 61 -6.08 -4.45 15.63
N ASN A 62 -7.22 -3.93 15.17
CA ASN A 62 -8.03 -4.59 14.16
C ASN A 62 -7.24 -4.81 12.85
N LEU A 63 -6.49 -3.81 12.40
CA LEU A 63 -5.68 -3.90 11.18
C LEU A 63 -4.48 -4.82 11.36
N ILE A 64 -3.85 -4.82 12.53
CA ILE A 64 -2.75 -5.74 12.86
C ILE A 64 -3.24 -7.19 12.71
N PHE A 65 -4.37 -7.52 13.34
CA PHE A 65 -4.91 -8.87 13.29
C PHE A 65 -5.39 -9.26 11.89
N ALA A 66 -6.05 -8.34 11.18
CA ALA A 66 -6.52 -8.57 9.82
C ALA A 66 -5.36 -8.80 8.83
N LEU A 67 -4.31 -7.98 8.89
CA LEU A 67 -3.11 -8.16 8.07
C LEU A 67 -2.39 -9.47 8.40
N MET A 68 -2.23 -9.80 9.69
CA MET A 68 -1.63 -11.08 10.10
C MET A 68 -2.39 -12.26 9.50
N LYS A 69 -3.73 -12.25 9.57
CA LYS A 69 -4.56 -13.30 8.99
C LYS A 69 -4.41 -13.37 7.47
N HIS A 70 -4.42 -12.22 6.78
CA HIS A 70 -4.22 -12.14 5.33
C HIS A 70 -2.89 -12.79 4.91
N LEU A 71 -1.79 -12.45 5.60
CA LEU A 71 -0.45 -12.97 5.29
C LEU A 71 -0.26 -14.46 5.64
N MET A 72 -1.03 -15.00 6.59
CA MET A 72 -0.97 -16.42 6.97
C MET A 72 -1.87 -17.33 6.11
N GLN A 73 -2.78 -16.77 5.32
CA GLN A 73 -3.74 -17.53 4.52
C GLN A 73 -3.22 -17.90 3.12
N ASN A 74 -2.06 -17.37 2.73
CA ASN A 74 -1.34 -17.71 1.49
C ASN A 74 -0.20 -18.69 1.73
#